data_AF-A0A3D8SYI2-F1
#
_entry.id   AF-A0A3D8SYI2-F1
#
_cell.length_a   1.000
_cell.length_b   1.000
_cell.length_c   1.000
_cell.angle_alpha   90.00
_cell.angle_beta   90.00
_cell.angle_gamma   90.00
#
_symmetry.space_group_name_H-M   'P 1'
#
loop_
_entity.id
_entity.type
_entity.pdbx_description
1 polymer ?
#
loop_
_entity_poly.entity_id
_entity_poly.type
_entity_poly.pdbx_seq_one_letter_code
_entity_poly.pdbx_strand_id
1 'polypeptide(L)'
;MDDLLPRMLSFPPHPPPPKPLSDEKYDEGIKAQIAFMQQKATTKHILDLTSGGESTLNVINPALNTVPYIFTLTAQLSEALTSNSTKDTEWLWAKICNFMSSFDPRQIRYLGIQLEKLLHDGKTFARRLGQACP
;
A
#
# COMPACT_ATOMS: atom_id res chain seq x y z
N MET A 1 13.31 -10.17 10.74
CA MET A 1 12.01 -9.91 10.10
C MET A 1 11.28 -8.74 10.76
N ASP A 2 11.65 -8.36 11.98
CA ASP A 2 10.78 -7.58 12.89
C ASP A 2 10.76 -6.06 12.70
N ASP A 3 11.59 -5.47 11.84
CA ASP A 3 11.70 -3.99 11.72
C ASP A 3 10.86 -3.36 10.57
N LEU A 4 10.27 -4.17 9.68
CA LEU A 4 9.54 -3.62 8.51
C LEU A 4 8.20 -3.00 8.92
N LEU A 5 7.36 -3.76 9.63
CA LEU A 5 6.02 -3.30 10.02
C LEU A 5 6.07 -2.07 10.94
N PRO A 6 6.91 -2.01 11.99
CA PRO A 6 7.08 -0.78 12.78
C PRO A 6 7.47 0.42 11.93
N ARG A 7 8.34 0.24 10.93
CA ARG A 7 8.73 1.31 10.01
C ARG A 7 7.60 1.73 9.08
N MET A 8 6.79 0.79 8.57
CA MET A 8 5.59 1.10 7.78
C MET A 8 4.59 1.94 8.58
N LEU A 9 4.43 1.63 9.86
CA LEU A 9 3.49 2.32 10.76
C LEU A 9 4.02 3.65 11.33
N SER A 10 5.32 3.95 11.16
CA SER A 10 5.97 5.10 11.81
C SER A 10 5.59 6.48 11.25
N PHE A 11 5.03 6.55 10.03
CA PHE A 11 4.60 7.80 9.42
C PHE A 11 3.22 7.66 8.77
N PRO A 12 2.34 8.68 8.95
CA PRO A 12 2.50 9.83 9.83
C PRO A 12 2.48 9.38 11.30
N PRO A 13 3.05 10.16 12.24
CA PRO A 13 3.06 9.79 13.64
C PRO A 13 1.63 9.58 14.16
N HIS A 14 1.40 8.44 14.80
CA HIS A 14 0.10 8.10 15.40
C HIS A 14 0.28 7.64 16.85
N PRO A 15 -0.41 8.24 17.83
CA PRO A 15 -1.37 9.35 17.69
C PRO A 15 -0.69 10.65 17.20
N PRO A 16 -1.45 11.58 16.59
CA PRO A 16 -0.89 12.85 16.12
C PRO A 16 -0.19 13.59 17.27
N PRO A 17 0.98 14.21 17.03
CA PRO A 17 1.67 14.98 18.06
C PRO A 17 0.84 16.19 18.46
N PRO A 18 0.93 16.68 19.72
CA PRO A 18 0.17 17.84 20.18
C PRO A 18 0.39 19.09 19.33
N LYS A 19 1.59 19.22 18.76
CA LYS A 19 1.92 20.20 17.73
C LYS A 19 2.05 19.48 16.39
N PRO A 20 1.18 19.77 15.40
CA PRO A 20 1.31 19.19 14.06
C PRO A 20 2.69 19.43 13.46
N LEU A 21 3.12 18.51 12.59
CA LEU A 21 4.31 18.72 11.78
C LEU A 21 4.13 19.98 10.92
N SER A 22 5.21 20.75 10.75
CA SER A 22 5.24 21.77 9.70
C SER A 22 5.20 21.09 8.34
N ASP A 23 4.83 21.83 7.30
CA ASP A 23 4.73 21.28 5.96
C ASP A 23 6.07 20.76 5.44
N GLU A 24 7.18 21.42 5.79
CA GLU A 24 8.54 20.97 5.45
C GLU A 24 8.87 19.63 6.12
N LYS A 25 8.58 19.50 7.42
CA LYS A 25 8.82 18.25 8.15
C LYS A 25 7.93 17.10 7.67
N TYR A 26 6.71 17.42 7.25
CA TYR A 26 5.82 16.44 6.65
C TYR A 26 6.35 15.96 5.31
N ASP A 27 6.76 16.90 4.43
CA ASP A 27 7.35 16.61 3.12
C ASP A 27 8.61 15.74 3.24
N GLU A 28 9.51 16.08 4.17
CA GLU A 28 10.69 15.27 4.49
C GLU A 28 10.31 13.86 4.95
N GLY A 29 9.38 13.76 5.91
CA GLY A 29 8.96 12.50 6.50
C GLY A 29 8.30 11.55 5.47
N ILE A 30 7.42 12.08 4.62
CA ILE A 30 6.73 11.27 3.63
C ILE A 30 7.68 10.84 2.50
N LYS A 31 8.59 11.71 2.04
CA LYS A 31 9.61 11.35 1.05
C LYS A 31 10.54 10.26 1.59
N ALA A 32 10.93 10.34 2.86
CA ALA A 32 11.73 9.30 3.51
C ALA A 32 10.99 7.96 3.60
N GLN A 33 9.68 7.97 3.88
CA GLN A 33 8.87 6.75 3.89
C GLN A 33 8.72 6.16 2.49
N ILE A 34 8.48 6.98 1.47
CA ILE A 34 8.39 6.53 0.07
C ILE A 34 9.71 5.91 -0.37
N ALA A 35 10.85 6.57 -0.12
CA ALA A 35 12.17 6.05 -0.46
C ALA A 35 12.43 4.70 0.22
N PHE A 36 12.07 4.57 1.51
CA PHE A 36 12.16 3.31 2.23
C PHE A 36 11.30 2.21 1.58
N MET A 37 10.05 2.51 1.23
CA MET A 37 9.16 1.53 0.59
C MET A 37 9.64 1.13 -0.79
N GLN A 38 10.17 2.06 -1.59
CA GLN A 38 10.75 1.76 -2.91
C GLN A 38 11.93 0.80 -2.81
N GLN A 39 12.81 0.99 -1.83
CA GLN A 39 13.94 0.09 -1.59
C GLN A 39 13.50 -1.31 -1.14
N LYS A 40 12.37 -1.43 -0.45
CA LYS A 40 11.86 -2.70 0.08
C LYS A 40 10.87 -3.41 -0.86
N ALA A 41 10.19 -2.70 -1.75
CA ALA A 41 9.23 -3.28 -2.70
C ALA A 41 9.85 -4.21 -3.74
N THR A 42 11.17 -4.13 -3.93
CA THR A 42 11.93 -5.06 -4.79
C THR A 42 12.30 -6.37 -4.09
N THR A 43 12.05 -6.48 -2.78
CA THR A 43 12.32 -7.68 -1.99
C THR A 43 11.04 -8.45 -1.70
N LYS A 44 11.13 -9.80 -1.69
CA LYS A 44 10.05 -10.72 -1.28
C LYS A 44 9.40 -10.35 0.06
N HIS A 45 10.10 -9.56 0.88
CA HIS A 45 9.68 -9.06 2.19
C HIS A 45 8.38 -8.26 2.25
N ILE A 46 7.95 -7.59 1.16
CA ILE A 46 6.63 -6.91 1.17
C ILE A 46 5.48 -7.90 0.97
N LEU A 47 5.77 -9.09 0.45
CA LEU A 47 4.81 -10.17 0.22
C LEU A 47 4.75 -11.12 1.42
N ASP A 48 5.73 -11.05 2.33
CA ASP A 48 5.78 -11.90 3.53
C ASP A 48 4.58 -11.60 4.44
N LEU A 49 3.94 -12.67 4.91
CA LEU A 49 2.89 -12.62 5.93
C LEU A 49 3.49 -12.04 7.22
N THR A 50 2.66 -11.38 8.03
CA THR A 50 3.08 -10.98 9.37
C THR A 50 3.49 -12.21 10.19
N SER A 51 4.18 -12.02 11.32
CA SER A 51 4.57 -13.14 12.19
C SER A 51 3.39 -14.02 12.65
N GLY A 52 2.15 -13.53 12.52
CA GLY A 52 0.91 -14.28 12.75
C GLY A 52 0.29 -14.97 11.52
N GLY A 53 0.95 -14.94 10.35
CA GLY A 53 0.45 -15.55 9.12
C GLY A 53 -0.61 -14.74 8.37
N GLU A 54 -0.90 -13.51 8.80
CA GLU A 54 -1.88 -12.64 8.14
C GLU A 54 -1.22 -11.78 7.06
N SER A 55 -1.96 -11.47 5.99
CA SER A 55 -1.46 -10.50 5.00
C SER A 55 -1.27 -9.13 5.65
N THR A 56 -0.15 -8.47 5.34
CA THR A 56 0.13 -7.11 5.79
C THR A 56 -1.02 -6.14 5.50
N LEU A 57 -1.75 -6.31 4.38
CA LEU A 57 -2.92 -5.48 4.00
C LEU A 57 -4.14 -5.60 4.96
N ASN A 58 -4.13 -6.56 5.89
CA ASN A 58 -5.11 -6.65 6.97
C ASN A 58 -4.66 -5.90 8.24
N VAL A 59 -3.37 -5.62 8.37
CA VAL A 59 -2.78 -4.99 9.56
C VAL A 59 -2.63 -3.48 9.38
N ILE A 60 -2.25 -3.04 8.18
CA ILE A 60 -2.08 -1.61 7.89
C ILE A 60 -3.39 -0.94 7.44
N ASN A 61 -3.59 0.31 7.83
CA ASN A 61 -4.82 1.06 7.52
C ASN A 61 -4.58 1.96 6.29
N PRO A 62 -5.36 1.87 5.20
CA PRO A 62 -5.14 2.69 4.01
C PRO A 62 -5.29 4.20 4.26
N ALA A 63 -6.10 4.62 5.24
CA ALA A 63 -6.32 6.02 5.60
C ALA A 63 -5.20 6.62 6.46
N LEU A 64 -4.39 5.79 7.11
CA LEU A 64 -3.26 6.26 7.93
C LEU A 64 -1.92 5.92 7.25
N ASN A 65 -1.84 4.76 6.63
CA ASN A 65 -0.63 4.16 6.10
C ASN A 65 -0.72 4.06 4.57
N THR A 66 -1.23 5.09 3.89
CA THR A 66 -1.42 5.09 2.42
C THR A 66 -0.15 4.73 1.67
N VAL A 67 0.99 5.33 2.05
CA VAL A 67 2.29 5.03 1.43
C VAL A 67 2.60 3.53 1.49
N PRO A 68 2.78 2.90 2.66
CA PRO A 68 3.08 1.48 2.69
C PRO A 68 1.96 0.61 2.10
N TYR A 69 0.69 1.01 2.23
CA TYR A 69 -0.45 0.27 1.69
C TYR A 69 -0.39 0.14 0.17
N ILE A 70 -0.16 1.23 -0.55
CA ILE A 70 -0.13 1.18 -2.02
C ILE A 70 1.04 0.33 -2.53
N PHE A 71 2.20 0.37 -1.86
CA PHE A 71 3.35 -0.44 -2.24
C PHE A 71 3.08 -1.94 -2.02
N THR A 72 2.51 -2.30 -0.87
CA THR A 72 2.11 -3.69 -0.58
C THR A 72 1.04 -4.19 -1.55
N LEU A 73 -0.01 -3.40 -1.77
CA LEU A 73 -1.11 -3.76 -2.66
C LEU A 73 -0.62 -3.96 -4.09
N THR A 74 0.23 -3.06 -4.58
CA THR A 74 0.77 -3.12 -5.94
C THR A 74 1.73 -4.31 -6.12
N ALA A 75 2.48 -4.68 -5.09
CA ALA A 75 3.34 -5.86 -5.11
C ALA A 75 2.53 -7.16 -5.20
N GLN A 76 1.52 -7.32 -4.34
CA GLN A 76 0.62 -8.49 -4.35
C GLN A 76 -0.18 -8.58 -5.67
N LEU A 77 -0.62 -7.44 -6.20
CA LEU A 77 -1.30 -7.39 -7.49
C LEU A 77 -0.39 -7.82 -8.65
N SER A 78 0.87 -7.36 -8.64
CA SER A 78 1.85 -7.77 -9.65
C SER A 78 2.09 -9.29 -9.59
N GLU A 79 2.20 -9.87 -8.39
CA GLU A 79 2.35 -11.31 -8.20
C GLU A 79 1.11 -12.10 -8.64
N ALA A 80 -0.09 -11.61 -8.34
CA ALA A 80 -1.34 -12.24 -8.77
C ALA A 80 -1.49 -12.25 -10.31
N LEU A 81 -0.99 -11.20 -10.98
CA LEU A 81 -0.96 -11.11 -12.43
C LEU A 81 0.09 -12.03 -13.07
N THR A 82 1.28 -12.19 -12.47
CA THR A 82 2.34 -13.05 -13.02
C THR A 82 2.11 -14.54 -12.74
N SER A 83 1.64 -14.90 -11.56
CA SER A 83 1.48 -16.31 -11.14
C SER A 83 0.27 -17.00 -11.79
N ASN A 84 -0.65 -16.27 -12.42
CA ASN A 84 -1.95 -16.76 -12.87
C ASN A 84 -2.76 -17.50 -11.76
N SER A 85 -2.42 -17.28 -10.48
CA SER A 85 -3.19 -17.82 -9.37
C SER A 85 -4.59 -17.22 -9.36
N THR A 86 -5.61 -18.04 -9.12
CA THR A 86 -7.00 -17.59 -8.91
C THR A 86 -7.34 -17.44 -7.43
N LYS A 87 -6.45 -17.88 -6.53
CA LYS A 87 -6.65 -17.78 -5.09
C LYS A 87 -6.68 -16.32 -4.66
N ASP A 88 -7.65 -15.99 -3.80
CA ASP A 88 -7.82 -14.69 -3.15
C ASP A 88 -7.99 -13.48 -4.10
N THR A 89 -8.42 -13.74 -5.34
CA THR A 89 -8.60 -12.68 -6.34
C THR A 89 -9.73 -11.71 -6.00
N GLU A 90 -10.86 -12.20 -5.50
CA GLU A 90 -11.95 -11.37 -4.99
C GLU A 90 -11.54 -10.56 -3.76
N TRP A 91 -10.77 -11.16 -2.84
CA TRP A 91 -10.23 -10.47 -1.67
C TRP A 91 -9.29 -9.33 -2.09
N LEU A 92 -8.37 -9.59 -3.01
CA LEU A 92 -7.44 -8.58 -3.51
C LEU A 92 -8.17 -7.46 -4.25
N TRP A 93 -9.19 -7.80 -5.05
CA TRP A 93 -10.04 -6.81 -5.69
C TRP A 93 -10.77 -5.92 -4.67
N ALA A 94 -11.36 -6.53 -3.63
CA ALA A 94 -11.99 -5.78 -2.54
C ALA A 94 -11.00 -4.83 -1.84
N LYS A 95 -9.73 -5.24 -1.68
CA LYS A 95 -8.66 -4.38 -1.15
C LYS A 95 -8.34 -3.20 -2.06
N ILE A 96 -8.34 -3.39 -3.39
CA ILE A 96 -8.19 -2.30 -4.37
C ILE A 96 -9.36 -1.31 -4.24
N CYS A 97 -10.60 -1.80 -4.26
CA CYS A 97 -11.79 -0.94 -4.14
C CYS A 97 -11.78 -0.14 -2.82
N ASN A 98 -11.47 -0.82 -1.70
CA ASN A 98 -11.38 -0.18 -0.39
C ASN A 98 -10.25 0.84 -0.31
N PHE A 99 -9.11 0.58 -0.95
CA PHE A 99 -8.03 1.55 -1.03
C PHE A 99 -8.48 2.82 -1.77
N MET A 100 -9.13 2.66 -2.93
CA MET A 100 -9.61 3.78 -3.75
C MET A 100 -10.62 4.67 -3.03
N SER A 101 -11.37 4.15 -2.06
CA SER A 101 -12.32 4.92 -1.26
C SER A 101 -11.75 5.47 0.05
N SER A 102 -10.61 4.96 0.52
CA SER A 102 -10.14 5.19 1.90
C SER A 102 -8.73 5.76 2.03
N PHE A 103 -7.97 5.93 0.96
CA PHE A 103 -6.61 6.49 1.06
C PHE A 103 -6.61 7.90 1.66
N ASP A 104 -5.50 8.29 2.28
CA ASP A 104 -5.28 9.66 2.73
C ASP A 104 -5.03 10.60 1.54
N PRO A 105 -5.86 11.65 1.36
CA PRO A 105 -5.75 12.55 0.21
C PRO A 105 -4.51 13.45 0.24
N ARG A 106 -3.80 13.56 1.38
CA ARG A 106 -2.51 14.27 1.44
C ARG A 106 -1.37 13.35 0.99
N GLN A 107 -1.31 12.12 1.48
CA GLN A 107 -0.26 11.16 1.14
C GLN A 107 -0.32 10.76 -0.33
N ILE A 108 -1.51 10.54 -0.89
CA ILE A 108 -1.67 10.11 -2.28
C ILE A 108 -1.06 11.09 -3.29
N ARG A 109 -0.99 12.39 -2.96
CA ARG A 109 -0.39 13.42 -3.82
C ARG A 109 1.10 13.23 -4.07
N TYR A 110 1.78 12.46 -3.21
CA TYR A 110 3.20 12.12 -3.36
C TYR A 110 3.43 10.81 -4.13
N LEU A 111 2.35 10.08 -4.43
CA LEU A 111 2.40 8.70 -4.91
C LEU A 111 1.98 8.57 -6.37
N GLY A 112 2.13 9.62 -7.19
CA GLY A 112 1.62 9.64 -8.57
C GLY A 112 2.02 8.42 -9.41
N ILE A 113 3.31 8.06 -9.42
CA ILE A 113 3.84 6.90 -10.16
C ILE A 113 3.25 5.59 -9.63
N GLN A 114 3.15 5.44 -8.31
CA GLN A 114 2.60 4.23 -7.67
C GLN A 114 1.09 4.11 -7.91
N LEU A 115 0.35 5.22 -7.89
CA LEU A 115 -1.07 5.25 -8.20
C LEU A 115 -1.33 4.90 -9.65
N GLU A 116 -0.55 5.46 -10.59
CA GLU A 116 -0.65 5.11 -12.00
C GLU A 116 -0.41 3.61 -12.22
N LYS A 117 0.63 3.05 -11.59
CA LYS A 117 0.90 1.61 -11.64
C LYS A 117 -0.27 0.79 -11.09
N LEU A 118 -0.82 1.16 -9.93
CA LEU A 118 -1.97 0.47 -9.34
C LEU A 118 -3.18 0.51 -10.28
N LEU A 119 -3.48 1.66 -10.88
CA LEU A 119 -4.61 1.82 -11.81
C LEU A 119 -4.42 0.99 -13.08
N HIS A 120 -3.21 0.99 -13.65
CA HIS A 120 -2.86 0.18 -14.82
C HIS A 120 -3.03 -1.32 -14.54
N ASP A 121 -2.41 -1.80 -13.47
CA ASP A 121 -2.44 -3.22 -13.11
C ASP A 121 -3.84 -3.63 -12.65
N GLY A 122 -4.54 -2.75 -11.91
CA GLY A 122 -5.90 -2.95 -11.42
C GLY A 122 -6.90 -3.07 -12.57
N LYS A 123 -6.77 -2.26 -13.63
CA LYS A 123 -7.57 -2.40 -14.85
C LYS A 123 -7.36 -3.75 -15.53
N THR A 124 -6.12 -4.21 -15.61
CA THR A 124 -5.78 -5.52 -16.19
C THR A 124 -6.38 -6.66 -15.35
N PHE A 125 -6.29 -6.54 -14.03
CA PHE A 125 -6.84 -7.50 -13.08
C PHE A 125 -8.38 -7.55 -13.11
N ALA A 126 -9.05 -6.40 -13.14
CA ALA A 126 -10.51 -6.29 -13.25
C ALA A 126 -11.05 -7.01 -14.49
N ARG A 127 -10.39 -6.81 -15.65
CA ARG A 127 -10.72 -7.50 -16.90
C ARG A 127 -10.61 -9.01 -16.78
N ARG A 128 -9.59 -9.52 -16.07
CA ARG A 128 -9.41 -10.95 -15.82
C ARG A 128 -10.55 -11.54 -14.96
N LEU A 129 -11.10 -10.75 -14.04
CA LEU A 129 -12.21 -11.15 -13.18
C LEU A 129 -13.60 -10.94 -13.79
N GLY A 130 -13.70 -10.24 -14.93
CA GLY A 130 -14.98 -9.81 -15.47
C GLY A 130 -15.69 -8.78 -14.60
N GLN A 131 -14.94 -8.05 -13.75
CA GLN A 131 -15.47 -7.03 -12.83
C GLN A 131 -15.11 -5.62 -13.31
N ALA A 132 -15.93 -4.64 -12.94
CA ALA A 132 -15.64 -3.21 -13.07
C ALA A 132 -15.70 -2.56 -11.69
N CYS A 133 -14.80 -1.62 -11.39
CA CYS A 133 -15.01 -0.74 -10.23
C CYS A 133 -16.28 0.09 -10.48
N PRO A 134 -17.12 0.31 -9.46
CA PRO A 134 -18.23 1.26 -9.55
C PRO A 134 -17.72 2.69 -9.80
#